data_AF-A0A248KLF2-F1
#
_entry.id   AF-A0A248KLF2-F1
#
_cell.length_a   1.000
_cell.length_b   1.000
_cell.length_c   1.000
_cell.angle_alpha   90.00
_cell.angle_beta   90.00
_cell.angle_gamma   90.00
#
_symmetry.space_group_name_H-M   'P 1'
#
loop_
_entity.id
_entity.type
_entity.pdbx_description
1 polymer ?
#
loop_
_entity_poly.entity_id
_entity_poly.type
_entity_poly.pdbx_seq_one_letter_code
_entity_poly.pdbx_strand_id
1 'polypeptide(L)'
;MKRELARFFNTRPSCEAVIEDKGVPEWREVYVGDERAVQQFCRQLRDGLLHHDPRIKALTVETVGVCQQRLTLCLTMTLCGDNDPLTMNINWQQGRWQSPLPGEINGRSITG
;
A
#
# COMPACT_ATOMS: atom_id res chain seq x y z
N MET A 1 -1.41 -10.26 10.22
CA MET A 1 -1.70 -9.36 9.11
C MET A 1 -1.25 -7.91 9.31
N LYS A 2 -1.87 -7.06 10.17
CA LYS A 2 -1.46 -5.63 10.31
C LYS A 2 0.05 -5.43 10.60
N ARG A 3 0.62 -6.28 11.47
CA ARG A 3 2.06 -6.30 11.78
C ARG A 3 2.94 -6.76 10.60
N GLU A 4 2.46 -7.69 9.78
CA GLU A 4 3.19 -8.21 8.61
C GLU A 4 3.22 -7.17 7.49
N LEU A 5 2.09 -6.49 7.28
CA LEU A 5 2.01 -5.35 6.37
C LEU A 5 2.94 -4.22 6.81
N ALA A 6 2.91 -3.83 8.09
CA ALA A 6 3.81 -2.80 8.61
C ALA A 6 5.30 -3.16 8.41
N ARG A 7 5.66 -4.45 8.51
CA ARG A 7 7.02 -4.93 8.17
C ARG A 7 7.30 -4.85 6.68
N PHE A 8 6.39 -5.31 5.83
CA PHE A 8 6.50 -5.24 4.37
C PHE A 8 6.73 -3.79 3.89
N PHE A 9 5.96 -2.83 4.44
CA PHE A 9 6.09 -1.41 4.15
C PHE A 9 7.41 -0.78 4.62
N ASN A 10 8.00 -1.28 5.71
CA ASN A 10 9.24 -0.73 6.25
C ASN A 10 10.50 -1.52 5.86
N THR A 11 10.34 -2.59 5.08
CA THR A 11 11.47 -3.32 4.49
C THR A 11 11.86 -2.59 3.22
N ARG A 12 13.05 -1.95 3.22
CA ARG A 12 13.59 -1.31 2.02
C ARG A 12 14.01 -2.41 1.04
N PRO A 13 13.67 -2.32 -0.26
CA PRO A 13 14.29 -3.20 -1.25
C PRO A 13 15.79 -2.92 -1.21
N SER A 14 16.59 -3.90 -0.78
CA SER A 14 18.04 -3.74 -0.72
C SER A 14 18.57 -3.45 -2.13
N CYS A 15 19.44 -2.44 -2.28
CA CYS A 15 19.99 -2.03 -3.58
C CYS A 15 20.86 -3.11 -4.26
N GLU A 16 21.16 -4.22 -3.58
CA GLU A 16 21.98 -5.31 -4.09
C GLU A 16 21.42 -6.66 -3.65
N ALA A 17 20.34 -7.12 -4.28
CA ALA A 17 20.07 -8.55 -4.45
C ALA A 17 18.91 -8.75 -5.41
N VAL A 18 19.23 -9.46 -6.49
CA VAL A 18 18.37 -10.39 -7.24
C VAL A 18 16.99 -10.61 -6.62
N ILE A 19 15.96 -10.06 -7.28
CA ILE A 19 14.58 -10.55 -7.45
C ILE A 19 14.08 -11.59 -6.44
N GLU A 20 14.13 -11.36 -5.12
CA GLU A 20 13.45 -12.29 -4.18
C GLU A 20 12.99 -11.64 -2.86
N ASP A 21 13.41 -10.41 -2.55
CA ASP A 21 13.01 -9.69 -1.33
C ASP A 21 12.34 -8.35 -1.70
N LYS A 22 11.10 -8.40 -2.17
CA LYS A 22 10.37 -7.24 -2.70
C LYS A 22 9.74 -6.42 -1.57
N GLY A 23 10.52 -5.56 -0.95
CA GLY A 23 10.02 -4.44 -0.16
C GLY A 23 9.12 -3.50 -0.96
N VAL A 24 8.42 -2.58 -0.28
CA VAL A 24 7.51 -1.64 -0.93
C VAL A 24 8.26 -0.63 -1.81
N PRO A 25 7.79 -0.34 -3.04
CA PRO A 25 8.39 0.69 -3.87
C PRO A 25 8.43 2.04 -3.11
N GLU A 26 9.55 2.74 -3.20
CA GLU A 26 9.71 4.04 -2.55
C GLU A 26 8.88 5.11 -3.26
N TRP A 27 8.06 5.85 -2.52
CA TRP A 27 7.42 7.06 -3.03
C TRP A 27 8.47 8.15 -3.28
N ARG A 28 8.41 8.81 -4.44
CA ARG A 28 9.37 9.82 -4.88
C ARG A 28 8.64 11.07 -5.39
N GLU A 29 9.28 12.23 -5.29
CA GLU A 29 8.72 13.50 -5.77
C GLU A 29 8.37 13.48 -7.26
N VAL A 30 9.06 12.67 -8.07
CA VAL A 30 8.75 12.47 -9.50
C VAL A 30 7.35 11.88 -9.75
N TYR A 31 6.74 11.24 -8.74
CA TYR A 31 5.36 10.75 -8.83
C TYR A 31 4.33 11.84 -8.56
N VAL A 32 4.75 13.00 -8.03
CA VAL A 32 3.85 14.10 -7.69
C VAL A 32 3.58 14.91 -8.95
N GLY A 33 2.31 14.98 -9.36
CA GLY A 33 1.89 15.72 -10.56
C GLY A 33 1.82 14.88 -11.85
N ASP A 34 2.22 13.60 -11.80
CA ASP A 34 2.01 12.64 -12.90
C ASP A 34 1.07 11.51 -12.45
N GLU A 35 -0.20 11.63 -12.82
CA GLU A 35 -1.23 10.64 -12.52
C GLU A 35 -0.87 9.23 -13.03
N ARG A 36 -0.18 9.11 -14.15
CA ARG A 36 0.23 7.80 -14.70
C ARG A 36 1.29 7.17 -13.82
N ALA A 37 2.23 7.97 -13.31
CA ALA A 37 3.26 7.50 -12.40
C ALA A 37 2.65 7.05 -11.06
N VAL A 38 1.66 7.78 -10.53
CA VAL A 38 0.90 7.35 -9.33
C VAL A 38 0.14 6.05 -9.58
N GLN A 39 -0.52 5.90 -10.73
CA GLN A 39 -1.22 4.66 -11.07
C GLN A 39 -0.26 3.48 -11.24
N GLN A 40 0.90 3.69 -11.88
CA GLN A 40 1.93 2.68 -12.00
C GLN A 40 2.47 2.25 -10.63
N PHE A 41 2.71 3.22 -9.74
CA PHE A 41 3.09 2.97 -8.36
C PHE A 41 2.04 2.10 -7.64
N CYS A 42 0.76 2.46 -7.73
CA CYS A 42 -0.33 1.69 -7.12
C CYS A 42 -0.41 0.25 -7.66
N ARG A 43 -0.20 0.06 -8.98
CA ARG A 43 -0.14 -1.28 -9.59
C ARG A 43 1.02 -2.11 -9.06
N GLN A 44 2.22 -1.54 -9.00
CA GLN A 44 3.40 -2.22 -8.46
C GLN A 44 3.21 -2.61 -6.99
N LEU A 45 2.64 -1.71 -6.18
CA LEU A 45 2.33 -1.99 -4.78
C LEU A 45 1.31 -3.13 -4.66
N ARG A 46 0.24 -3.10 -5.44
CA ARG A 46 -0.79 -4.15 -5.45
C ARG A 46 -0.19 -5.51 -5.78
N ASP A 47 0.59 -5.58 -6.85
CA ASP A 47 1.17 -6.84 -7.31
C ASP A 47 2.20 -7.38 -6.30
N GLY A 48 2.97 -6.50 -5.66
CA GLY A 48 3.89 -6.87 -4.58
C GLY A 48 3.18 -7.44 -3.35
N LEU A 49 2.06 -6.84 -2.94
CA LEU A 49 1.26 -7.32 -1.81
C LEU A 49 0.59 -8.66 -2.08
N LEU A 50 0.02 -8.84 -3.27
CA LEU A 50 -0.57 -10.12 -3.69
C LEU A 50 0.47 -11.24 -3.76
N HIS A 51 1.71 -10.91 -4.14
CA HIS A 51 2.80 -11.88 -4.18
C HIS A 51 3.30 -12.24 -2.77
N HIS A 52 3.34 -11.28 -1.85
CA HIS A 52 3.86 -11.48 -0.50
C HIS A 52 2.88 -12.21 0.44
N ASP A 53 1.58 -11.93 0.36
CA ASP A 53 0.59 -12.55 1.24
C ASP A 53 -0.44 -13.36 0.44
N PRO A 54 -0.27 -14.70 0.35
CA PRO A 54 -1.15 -15.58 -0.43
C PRO A 54 -2.57 -15.69 0.15
N ARG A 55 -2.82 -15.14 1.36
CA ARG A 55 -4.17 -15.07 1.93
C ARG A 55 -4.99 -13.97 1.29
N ILE A 56 -4.38 -13.01 0.60
CA ILE A 56 -5.10 -11.94 -0.10
C ILE A 56 -5.63 -12.52 -1.43
N LYS A 57 -6.95 -12.67 -1.52
CA LYS A 57 -7.64 -13.13 -2.74
C LYS A 57 -7.79 -12.02 -3.76
N ALA A 58 -8.09 -10.81 -3.31
CA ALA A 58 -8.26 -9.63 -4.14
C ALA A 58 -7.75 -8.38 -3.41
N LEU A 59 -7.18 -7.45 -4.15
CA LEU A 59 -6.65 -6.19 -3.62
C LEU A 59 -6.91 -5.03 -4.58
N THR A 60 -7.51 -3.97 -4.06
CA THR A 60 -7.62 -2.67 -4.70
C THR A 60 -6.77 -1.66 -3.94
N VAL A 61 -6.05 -0.81 -4.67
CA VAL A 61 -5.24 0.27 -4.13
C VAL A 61 -5.69 1.57 -4.78
N GLU A 62 -6.16 2.51 -3.96
CA GLU A 62 -6.67 3.80 -4.40
C GLU A 62 -5.89 4.94 -3.77
N THR A 63 -5.68 6.03 -4.51
CA THR A 63 -5.03 7.22 -3.96
C THR A 63 -6.09 8.12 -3.31
N VAL A 64 -5.97 8.35 -2.01
CA VAL A 64 -6.86 9.22 -1.23
C VAL A 64 -6.30 10.65 -1.17
N GLY A 65 -4.98 10.78 -1.16
CA GLY A 65 -4.32 12.09 -1.14
C GLY A 65 -2.88 12.00 -1.59
N VAL A 66 -2.45 12.97 -2.39
CA VAL A 66 -1.08 13.03 -2.92
C VAL A 66 -0.56 14.47 -2.85
N CYS A 67 0.62 14.65 -2.27
CA CYS A 67 1.42 15.87 -2.35
C CYS A 67 2.91 15.54 -2.20
N GLN A 68 3.77 16.56 -2.33
CA GLN A 68 5.24 16.38 -2.34
C GLN A 68 5.77 15.60 -1.14
N GLN A 69 5.18 15.78 0.04
CA GLN A 69 5.66 15.17 1.29
C GLN A 69 4.72 14.10 1.86
N ARG A 70 3.61 13.81 1.19
CA ARG A 70 2.58 12.90 1.70
C ARG A 70 1.91 12.12 0.57
N LEU A 71 1.81 10.81 0.75
CA LEU A 71 0.92 9.96 -0.03
C LEU A 71 0.02 9.19 0.93
N THR A 72 -1.28 9.25 0.72
CA THR A 72 -2.26 8.42 1.42
C THR A 72 -2.90 7.49 0.40
N LEU A 73 -2.76 6.19 0.64
CA LEU A 73 -3.39 5.15 -0.15
C LEU A 73 -4.42 4.41 0.70
N CYS A 74 -5.57 4.10 0.10
CA CYS A 74 -6.56 3.19 0.66
C CYS A 74 -6.36 1.81 0.03
N LEU A 75 -6.27 0.78 0.86
CA LEU A 75 -6.15 -0.60 0.47
C LEU A 75 -7.42 -1.32 0.87
N THR A 76 -8.13 -1.87 -0.10
CA THR A 76 -9.29 -2.74 0.12
C THR A 76 -8.91 -4.14 -0.28
N MET A 77 -8.86 -5.05 0.70
CA MET A 77 -8.37 -6.41 0.53
C MET A 77 -9.48 -7.41 0.88
N THR A 78 -9.67 -8.44 0.07
CA THR A 78 -10.51 -9.60 0.42
C THR A 78 -9.61 -10.77 0.74
N LEU A 79 -9.85 -11.45 1.86
CA LEU A 79 -9.04 -12.58 2.29
C LEU A 79 -9.66 -13.91 1.87
N CYS A 80 -8.83 -14.93 1.69
CA CYS A 80 -9.27 -16.30 1.50
C CYS A 80 -10.02 -16.78 2.76
N GLY A 81 -11.29 -17.16 2.61
CA GLY A 81 -12.14 -17.63 3.70
C GLY A 81 -12.87 -16.53 4.47
N ASP A 82 -12.68 -15.27 4.10
CA ASP A 82 -13.42 -14.12 4.63
C ASP A 82 -14.16 -13.42 3.48
N ASN A 83 -15.46 -13.19 3.64
CA ASN A 83 -16.26 -12.47 2.65
C ASN A 83 -16.24 -10.96 2.90
N ASP A 84 -15.83 -10.52 4.09
CA ASP A 84 -15.80 -9.12 4.45
C ASP A 84 -14.49 -8.46 3.99
N PRO A 85 -14.56 -7.41 3.16
CA PRO A 85 -13.38 -6.72 2.68
C PRO A 85 -12.74 -5.91 3.81
N LEU A 86 -11.46 -6.18 4.08
CA LEU A 86 -10.66 -5.41 5.00
C LEU A 86 -10.16 -4.14 4.30
N THR A 87 -10.54 -2.98 4.84
CA THR A 87 -10.08 -1.68 4.32
C THR A 87 -9.09 -1.03 5.28
N MET A 88 -7.95 -0.56 4.78
CA MET A 88 -6.96 0.16 5.57
C MET A 88 -6.28 1.28 4.79
N ASN A 89 -5.97 2.37 5.48
CA ASN A 89 -5.22 3.48 4.94
C ASN A 89 -3.73 3.33 5.31
N ILE A 90 -2.85 3.48 4.32
CA ILE A 90 -1.41 3.62 4.54
C ILE A 90 -0.98 5.02 4.15
N ASN A 91 -0.07 5.58 4.94
CA ASN A 91 0.44 6.92 4.72
C ASN A 91 1.94 6.86 4.54
N TRP A 92 2.45 7.38 3.44
CA TRP A 92 3.85 7.73 3.32
C TRP A 92 4.02 9.19 3.72
N GLN A 93 4.92 9.45 4.67
CA GLN A 93 5.26 10.80 5.09
C GLN A 93 6.71 10.85 5.56
N GLN A 94 7.44 11.89 5.15
CA GLN A 94 8.84 12.12 5.56
C GLN A 94 9.75 10.92 5.28
N GLY A 95 9.66 10.31 4.10
CA GLY A 95 10.59 9.24 3.71
C GLY A 95 10.26 7.85 4.27
N ARG A 96 9.14 7.69 4.99
CA ARG A 96 8.76 6.40 5.60
C ARG A 96 7.26 6.15 5.54
N TRP A 97 6.91 4.87 5.50
CA TRP A 97 5.53 4.42 5.64
C TRP A 97 5.13 4.42 7.11
N GLN A 98 4.02 5.07 7.41
CA GLN A 98 3.36 5.03 8.71
C GLN A 98 2.58 3.73 8.86
N SER A 99 2.33 3.35 10.10
CA SER A 99 1.51 2.19 10.43
C SER A 99 0.15 2.28 9.74
N PRO A 100 -0.38 1.16 9.20
CA PRO A 100 -1.71 1.13 8.60
C PRO A 100 -2.77 1.54 9.62
N LEU A 101 -3.63 2.47 9.23
CA LEU A 101 -4.79 2.90 9.99
C LEU A 101 -6.06 2.25 9.41
N PRO A 102 -7.16 2.13 10.16
CA PRO A 102 -8.45 1.78 9.58
C PRO A 102 -8.77 2.65 8.37
N GLY A 103 -9.28 2.02 7.31
CA GLY A 103 -9.52 2.69 6.05
C GLY A 103 -10.76 3.58 6.12
N GLU A 104 -10.64 4.78 5.57
CA GLU A 104 -11.77 5.67 5.32
C GLU A 104 -11.83 5.98 3.83
N ILE A 105 -12.95 5.63 3.19
CA ILE A 105 -13.24 6.04 1.82
C ILE A 105 -14.19 7.23 1.92
N ASN A 106 -13.80 8.39 1.40
CA ASN A 106 -14.60 9.63 1.44
C ASN A 106 -15.07 10.05 2.85
N GLY A 107 -14.22 9.91 3.88
CA GLY A 107 -14.52 10.34 5.25
C GLY A 107 -15.52 9.44 6.00
N ARG A 108 -15.80 8.24 5.48
CA ARG A 108 -16.55 7.19 6.20
C ARG A 108 -15.59 6.10 6.63
N SER A 109 -15.33 6.01 7.93
CA SER A 109 -14.76 4.83 8.56
C SER A 109 -15.64 3.62 8.24
N ILE A 110 -15.07 2.63 7.56
CA ILE A 110 -15.70 1.33 7.38
C ILE A 110 -15.16 0.44 8.49
N THR A 111 -15.74 0.59 9.69
CA THR A 111 -15.59 -0.43 10.73
C THR A 111 -16.41 -1.64 10.30
N GLY A 112 -15.72 -2.65 9.77
CA GLY A 112 -16.17 -4.04 9.84
C GLY A 112 -15.99 -4.57 11.25
#